data_AF-A0A945GF63-F1
#
_entry.id   AF-A0A945GF63-F1
#
_cell.length_a   1.000
_cell.length_b   1.000
_cell.length_c   1.000
_cell.angle_alpha   90.00
_cell.angle_beta   90.00
_cell.angle_gamma   90.00
#
_symmetry.space_group_name_H-M   'P 1'
#
loop_
_entity.id
_entity.type
_entity.pdbx_description
1 polymer ?
#
loop_
_entity_poly.entity_id
_entity_poly.type
_entity_poly.pdbx_seq_one_letter_code
_entity_poly.pdbx_strand_id
1 'polypeptide(L)' 'MKNTKPHYFGFFGMIICMLAPEIQDLTNINQWVFLSLGLAIFFIPAYFWIKDWLKKKKK' A
#
# COMPACT_ATOMS: atom_id res chain seq x y z
N MET A 1 16.26 -2.77 -4.34
CA MET A 1 15.63 -2.15 -3.15
C MET A 1 16.41 -2.59 -1.91
N LYS A 2 17.53 -1.93 -1.57
CA LYS A 2 18.37 -2.34 -0.43
C LYS A 2 18.02 -1.65 0.90
N ASN A 3 17.22 -0.58 0.90
CA ASN A 3 16.94 0.21 2.12
C ASN A 3 15.45 0.46 2.45
N THR A 4 14.49 0.08 1.59
CA THR A 4 13.08 0.33 1.86
C THR A 4 12.50 -0.83 2.67
N LYS A 5 12.24 -0.62 3.98
CA LYS A 5 11.59 -1.65 4.80
C LYS A 5 10.14 -1.82 4.33
N PRO A 6 9.67 -3.05 4.00
CA PRO A 6 8.35 -3.26 3.40
C PRO A 6 7.18 -2.69 4.21
N HIS A 7 7.30 -2.60 5.53
CA HIS A 7 6.25 -2.04 6.40
C HIS A 7 5.94 -0.56 6.15
N TYR A 8 6.88 0.21 5.57
CA TYR A 8 6.62 1.62 5.26
C TYR A 8 5.48 1.75 4.24
N PHE A 9 5.35 0.82 3.30
CA PHE A 9 4.24 0.83 2.34
C PHE A 9 2.89 0.61 3.04
N GLY A 10 2.83 -0.24 4.07
CA GLY A 10 1.64 -0.39 4.91
C GLY A 10 1.23 0.93 5.56
N PHE A 11 2.20 1.64 6.16
CA PHE A 11 1.95 2.94 6.78
C PHE A 11 1.48 4.00 5.79
N PHE A 12 2.14 4.12 4.62
CA PHE A 12 1.72 5.06 3.57
C PHE A 12 0.34 4.73 2.99
N GLY A 13 0.03 3.45 2.80
CA GLY A 13 -1.29 3.02 2.33
C GLY A 13 -2.41 3.41 3.30
N MET A 14 -2.19 3.27 4.61
CA MET A 14 -3.15 3.72 5.63
C MET A 14 -3.34 5.23 5.62
N ILE A 15 -2.26 6.02 5.51
CA ILE A 15 -2.34 7.48 5.44
C ILE A 15 -3.18 7.92 4.23
N ILE A 16 -2.94 7.32 3.06
CA ILE A 16 -3.69 7.64 1.84
C ILE A 16 -5.18 7.31 2.02
N CYS A 17 -5.51 6.19 2.66
CA CYS A 17 -6.90 5.85 2.95
C CYS A 17 -7.55 6.81 3.95
N MET A 18 -6.83 7.23 5.00
CA MET A 18 -7.32 8.16 6.01
C MET A 18 -7.58 9.55 5.43
N LEU A 19 -6.70 10.02 4.53
CA LEU A 19 -6.80 11.32 3.88
C LEU A 19 -7.62 11.32 2.58
N ALA A 20 -8.21 10.18 2.20
CA ALA A 20 -8.93 10.05 0.94
C ALA A 20 -10.11 11.06 0.79
N PRO A 21 -10.87 11.38 1.85
CA PRO A 21 -11.90 12.43 1.79
C PRO A 21 -11.30 13.82 1.51
N GLU A 22 -10.24 14.21 2.22
CA GLU A 22 -9.60 15.51 2.09
C GLU A 22 -8.93 15.68 0.71
N ILE A 23 -8.37 14.59 0.17
CA ILE A 23 -7.81 14.59 -1.19
C ILE A 23 -8.94 14.71 -2.22
N GLN A 24 -10.08 14.06 -2.03
CA GLN A 24 -11.25 14.25 -2.90
C GLN A 24 -11.68 15.73 -2.89
N ASP A 25 -11.80 16.34 -1.72
CA ASP A 25 -12.21 17.74 -1.60
C ASP A 25 -11.23 18.70 -2.29
N LEU A 26 -9.92 18.40 -2.22
CA LEU A 26 -8.88 19.20 -2.86
C LEU A 26 -8.79 19.01 -4.37
N THR A 27 -9.00 17.79 -4.86
CA THR A 27 -8.71 17.42 -6.27
C THR A 27 -9.96 17.23 -7.12
N ASN A 28 -11.15 17.17 -6.50
CA ASN A 28 -12.42 16.82 -7.14
C ASN A 28 -12.40 15.44 -7.83
N ILE A 29 -11.47 14.57 -7.43
CA ILE A 29 -11.36 13.18 -7.88
C ILE A 29 -12.13 12.30 -6.91
N ASN A 30 -12.84 11.31 -7.44
CA ASN A 30 -13.62 10.35 -6.64
C ASN A 30 -12.74 9.64 -5.58
N GLN A 31 -13.16 9.71 -4.31
CA GLN A 31 -12.51 9.09 -3.14
C GLN A 31 -12.20 7.60 -3.35
N TRP A 32 -13.03 6.87 -4.09
CA TRP A 32 -12.79 5.46 -4.41
C TRP A 32 -11.45 5.21 -5.12
N VAL A 33 -10.96 6.19 -5.89
CA VAL A 33 -9.65 6.11 -6.55
C VAL A 33 -8.54 6.09 -5.49
N PHE A 34 -8.60 6.99 -4.51
CA PHE A 34 -7.58 7.09 -3.46
C PHE A 34 -7.66 5.93 -2.46
N LEU A 35 -8.87 5.48 -2.12
CA LEU A 35 -9.06 4.26 -1.31
C LEU A 35 -8.45 3.04 -2.01
N SER A 36 -8.69 2.88 -3.31
CA SER A 36 -8.14 1.76 -4.09
C SER A 36 -6.62 1.83 -4.16
N LEU A 37 -6.06 3.03 -4.35
CA LEU A 37 -4.62 3.26 -4.38
C LEU A 37 -3.98 2.98 -3.01
N GLY A 38 -4.57 3.49 -1.94
CA GLY A 38 -4.10 3.28 -0.57
C GLY A 38 -4.12 1.81 -0.18
N LEU A 39 -5.18 1.07 -0.51
CA LEU A 39 -5.27 -0.38 -0.32
C LEU A 39 -4.20 -1.13 -1.13
N ALA A 40 -4.01 -0.79 -2.41
CA ALA A 40 -2.98 -1.43 -3.24
C ALA A 40 -1.58 -1.25 -2.62
N ILE A 41 -1.27 -0.06 -2.12
CA ILE A 41 0.01 0.24 -1.45
C ILE A 41 0.10 -0.49 -0.10
N PHE A 42 -1.01 -0.56 0.65
CA PHE A 42 -1.07 -1.26 1.93
C PHE A 42 -0.75 -2.75 1.83
N PHE A 43 -1.11 -3.41 0.72
CA PHE A 43 -0.85 -4.84 0.50
C PHE A 43 0.55 -5.16 -0.03
N ILE A 44 1.38 -4.17 -0.38
CA ILE A 44 2.76 -4.38 -0.82
C ILE A 44 3.62 -5.21 0.16
N PRO A 45 3.60 -4.97 1.50
CA PRO A 45 4.36 -5.79 2.45
C PRO A 45 3.91 -7.26 2.43
N ALA A 46 2.61 -7.51 2.31
CA ALA A 46 2.05 -8.86 2.22
C ALA A 46 2.53 -9.58 0.95
N TYR A 47 2.58 -8.88 -0.19
CA TYR A 47 3.15 -9.42 -1.42
C TYR A 47 4.62 -9.84 -1.26
N PHE A 48 5.45 -9.01 -0.62
CA PHE A 48 6.85 -9.36 -0.34
C PHE A 48 6.97 -10.56 0.61
N TRP A 49 6.13 -10.63 1.64
CA TRP A 49 6.09 -11.75 2.56
C TRP A 49 5.72 -13.08 1.87
N ILE A 50 4.68 -13.08 1.03
CA ILE A 50 4.28 -14.24 0.23
C ILE A 50 5.40 -14.66 -0.72
N LYS A 51 6.04 -13.70 -1.40
CA LYS A 51 7.16 -13.96 -2.30
C LYS A 51 8.34 -14.61 -1.59
N ASP A 52 8.69 -14.14 -0.40
CA ASP A 52 9.78 -14.70 0.40
C ASP A 52 9.42 -16.09 0.93
N TRP A 53 8.17 -16.33 1.31
CA TRP A 53 7.66 -17.64 1.70
C TRP A 53 7.74 -18.66 0.55
N LEU A 54 7.31 -18.28 -0.65
CA LEU A 54 7.38 -19.13 -1.86
C LEU A 54 8.83 -19.46 -2.23
N LYS A 55 9.76 -18.49 -2.10
CA LYS A 55 11.18 -18.74 -2.33
C LYS A 55 11.78 -19.73 -1.33
N LYS A 56 11.38 -19.66 -0.05
CA LYS A 56 11.83 -20.61 0.98
C LYS A 56 11.34 -22.03 0.71
N LYS A 57 10.13 -22.20 0.16
CA LYS A 57 9.58 -23.51 -0.20
C LYS A 57 10.18 -24.15 -1.44
N LYS A 58 10.82 -23.38 -2.30
CA LYS A 58 11.52 -23.87 -3.52
C LYS A 58 12.98 -24.26 -3.26
N LYS A 59 13.48 -24.07 -2.05
CA LYS A 59 14.77 -24.57 -1.56
C LYS A 59 14.54 -25.78 -0.67
#